data_AF-A0A5J9WE72-F1
#
_entry.id   AF-A0A5J9WE72-F1
#
_cell.length_a   1.000
_cell.length_b   1.000
_cell.length_c   1.000
_cell.angle_alpha   90.00
_cell.angle_beta   90.00
_cell.angle_gamma   90.00
#
_symmetry.space_group_name_H-M   'P 1'
#
loop_
_entity.id
_entity.type
_entity.pdbx_description
1 polymer ?
#
loop_
_entity_poly.entity_id
_entity_poly.type
_entity_poly.pdbx_seq_one_letter_code
_entity_poly.pdbx_strand_id
1 'polypeptide(L)'
;MSKKTELWPPRFPAHHNPSPPPFPANPRTSAPPAIAGALKLTQHRMPRKGKSTVRAASTAPSTGVQYWLLKTEPGEWSWSDQARAPGGTAPWDGVRNHQAMNNLRAMRPGDQCLFYHSGAGAASRRVVGVVEVARPWYEGEGKGKDEKAAAAGGAVDVRAVGEFRRHIALGEIKKAADEVEGMRDFALLRQPRLSVMPVPAKVWDWICEMGGGFVQDGEVEEDEG
;
A
#
# COMPACT_ATOMS: atom_id res chain seq x y z
N MET A 1 65.22 -11.71 7.39
CA MET A 1 64.27 -11.42 8.48
C MET A 1 63.36 -10.29 8.04
N SER A 2 62.16 -10.57 7.55
CA SER A 2 61.15 -9.56 7.27
C SER A 2 59.79 -10.14 7.65
N LYS A 3 59.23 -9.63 8.75
CA LYS A 3 57.88 -9.99 9.19
C LYS A 3 56.89 -9.00 8.59
N LYS A 4 55.89 -9.56 7.92
CA LYS A 4 54.70 -8.92 7.37
C LYS A 4 53.77 -8.61 8.55
N THR A 5 53.30 -7.37 8.68
CA THR A 5 52.21 -7.01 9.61
C THR A 5 51.13 -6.28 8.85
N GLU A 6 50.01 -7.00 8.66
CA GLU A 6 48.70 -6.49 8.27
C GLU A 6 48.17 -5.52 9.33
N LEU A 7 47.63 -4.38 8.89
CA LEU A 7 46.89 -3.43 9.73
C LEU A 7 45.43 -3.41 9.27
N TRP A 8 44.55 -3.91 10.13
CA TRP A 8 43.10 -3.80 10.03
C TRP A 8 42.62 -2.50 10.73
N PRO A 9 41.60 -1.77 10.24
CA PRO A 9 41.10 -0.57 10.91
C PRO A 9 40.14 -0.87 12.09
N PRO A 10 40.02 0.02 13.09
CA PRO A 10 39.33 -0.28 14.36
C PRO A 10 37.82 -0.46 14.23
N ARG A 11 37.27 -1.42 15.01
CA ARG A 11 35.83 -1.61 15.25
C ARG A 11 35.24 -0.40 15.98
N PHE A 12 34.14 0.15 15.47
CA PHE A 12 33.29 1.11 16.20
C PHE A 12 32.56 0.41 17.36
N PRO A 13 32.34 1.08 18.51
CA PRO A 13 31.56 0.53 19.60
C PRO A 13 30.05 0.54 19.27
N ALA A 14 29.34 -0.50 19.72
CA ALA A 14 27.90 -0.63 19.60
C ALA A 14 27.19 0.43 20.45
N HIS A 15 26.41 1.30 19.82
CA HIS A 15 25.48 2.19 20.51
C HIS A 15 24.31 1.36 21.06
N HIS A 16 24.20 1.29 22.38
CA HIS A 16 22.99 0.84 23.07
C HIS A 16 21.87 1.83 22.78
N ASN A 17 20.82 1.39 22.07
CA ASN A 17 19.60 2.15 21.87
C ASN A 17 18.65 1.82 23.04
N PRO A 18 18.34 2.75 23.96
CA PRO A 18 17.40 2.47 25.03
C PRO A 18 15.97 2.38 24.49
N SER A 19 15.21 1.39 24.96
CA SER A 19 13.80 1.22 24.63
C SER A 19 12.98 2.47 25.00
N PRO A 20 11.99 2.88 24.17
CA PRO A 20 11.13 4.02 24.49
C PRO A 20 10.19 3.71 25.68
N PRO A 21 9.80 4.72 26.47
CA PRO A 21 8.88 4.53 27.59
C PRO A 21 7.44 4.25 27.10
N PRO A 22 6.61 3.55 27.90
CA PRO A 22 5.21 3.32 27.55
C PRO A 22 4.39 4.63 27.59
N PHE A 23 3.49 4.80 26.62
CA PHE A 23 2.55 5.92 26.56
C PHE A 23 1.49 5.86 27.66
N PRO A 24 1.03 7.02 28.20
CA PRO A 24 -0.03 7.06 29.20
C PRO A 24 -1.40 6.68 28.61
N ALA A 25 -2.19 5.95 29.39
CA ALA A 25 -3.57 5.59 29.07
C ALA A 25 -4.47 6.84 29.00
N ASN A 26 -5.26 6.94 27.93
CA ASN A 26 -6.19 8.04 27.70
C ASN A 26 -7.51 7.79 28.47
N PRO A 27 -7.94 8.66 29.41
CA PRO A 27 -9.21 8.47 30.11
C PRO A 27 -10.40 8.85 29.23
N ARG A 28 -11.32 7.89 29.08
CA ARG A 28 -12.68 8.07 28.52
C ARG A 28 -13.53 8.92 29.47
N THR A 29 -14.09 10.03 29.00
CA THR A 29 -15.48 10.56 29.17
C THR A 29 -15.48 12.02 28.66
N SER A 30 -16.51 12.59 28.03
CA SER A 30 -17.92 12.66 28.42
C SER A 30 -18.86 12.91 27.23
N ALA A 31 -20.15 12.62 27.45
CA ALA A 31 -21.28 12.82 26.53
C ALA A 31 -21.58 14.29 26.16
N PRO A 32 -22.29 14.57 25.05
CA PRO A 32 -22.78 15.91 24.73
C PRO A 32 -24.12 16.24 25.46
N PRO A 33 -24.41 17.53 25.71
CA PRO A 33 -25.65 17.97 26.35
C PRO A 33 -26.86 17.97 25.39
N ALA A 34 -28.03 17.71 25.95
CA ALA A 34 -29.33 17.78 25.29
C ALA A 34 -29.74 19.24 25.05
N ILE A 35 -30.19 19.55 23.82
CA ILE A 35 -30.80 20.83 23.48
C ILE A 35 -32.26 20.57 23.15
N ALA A 36 -33.16 21.10 23.98
CA ALA A 36 -34.59 21.16 23.74
C ALA A 36 -34.90 22.31 22.78
N GLY A 37 -35.60 22.02 21.68
CA GLY A 37 -36.06 23.00 20.73
C GLY A 37 -37.30 22.50 20.00
N ALA A 38 -38.46 22.94 20.46
CA ALA A 38 -39.75 22.67 19.83
C ALA A 38 -39.89 23.48 18.53
N LEU A 39 -40.09 22.79 17.41
CA LEU A 39 -40.70 23.39 16.22
C LEU A 39 -41.90 22.56 15.77
N LYS A 40 -43.05 23.24 15.73
CA LYS A 40 -44.31 22.77 15.17
C LYS A 40 -44.13 22.52 13.68
N LEU A 41 -44.46 21.32 13.20
CA LEU A 41 -44.51 21.01 11.77
C LEU A 41 -45.97 20.74 11.37
N THR A 42 -46.53 21.72 10.66
CA THR A 42 -47.82 21.63 9.98
C THR A 42 -47.74 20.57 8.89
N GLN A 43 -48.67 19.62 8.90
CA GLN A 43 -48.72 18.53 7.95
C GLN A 43 -49.32 19.03 6.63
N HIS A 44 -48.48 19.21 5.61
CA HIS A 44 -48.92 19.35 4.22
C HIS A 44 -48.39 18.17 3.40
N ARG A 45 -49.35 17.35 2.97
CA ARG A 45 -49.24 16.19 2.10
C ARG A 45 -49.09 16.65 0.65
N MET A 46 -48.08 16.16 -0.07
CA MET A 46 -47.98 16.19 -1.54
C MET A 46 -47.13 15.00 -2.05
N PRO A 47 -47.25 14.61 -3.35
CA PRO A 47 -47.26 13.20 -3.76
C PRO A 47 -45.89 12.59 -4.10
N ARG A 48 -45.82 11.25 -3.95
CA ARG A 48 -44.72 10.38 -4.39
C ARG A 48 -44.65 10.30 -5.92
N LYS A 49 -43.48 10.56 -6.53
CA LYS A 49 -43.08 9.96 -7.81
C LYS A 49 -41.56 10.02 -8.01
N GLY A 50 -40.95 8.87 -8.32
CA GLY A 50 -39.55 8.76 -8.73
C GLY A 50 -38.81 7.57 -8.11
N LYS A 51 -39.11 6.34 -8.54
CA LYS A 51 -38.17 5.22 -8.38
C LYS A 51 -36.98 5.49 -9.29
N SER A 52 -35.91 6.08 -8.75
CA SER A 52 -34.60 6.03 -9.40
C SER A 52 -33.99 4.69 -9.04
N THR A 53 -34.11 3.72 -9.96
CA THR A 53 -33.33 2.49 -9.90
C THR A 53 -31.87 2.88 -10.06
N VAL A 54 -31.16 3.01 -8.94
CA VAL A 54 -29.70 2.94 -8.94
C VAL A 54 -29.36 1.60 -9.59
N ARG A 55 -28.81 1.65 -10.81
CA ARG A 55 -28.33 0.45 -11.51
C ARG A 55 -27.33 -0.23 -10.59
N ALA A 56 -27.62 -1.47 -10.22
CA ALA A 56 -26.65 -2.36 -9.61
C ALA A 56 -25.41 -2.38 -10.49
N ALA A 57 -24.24 -2.09 -9.90
CA ALA A 57 -22.96 -2.28 -10.57
C ALA A 57 -22.88 -3.74 -11.04
N SER A 58 -22.61 -3.91 -12.33
CA SER A 58 -22.51 -5.23 -12.96
C SER A 58 -21.26 -5.94 -12.45
N THR A 59 -21.44 -6.98 -11.63
CA THR A 59 -20.38 -7.89 -11.19
C THR A 59 -20.19 -9.00 -12.23
N ALA A 60 -19.74 -8.64 -13.43
CA ALA A 60 -19.06 -9.61 -14.28
C ALA A 60 -17.59 -9.67 -13.83
N PRO A 61 -16.98 -10.86 -13.70
CA PRO A 61 -15.55 -10.95 -13.39
C PRO A 61 -14.76 -10.28 -14.53
N SER A 62 -13.95 -9.26 -14.20
CA SER A 62 -12.98 -8.73 -15.15
C SER A 62 -11.95 -9.83 -15.43
N THR A 63 -11.82 -10.23 -16.70
CA THR A 63 -10.92 -11.29 -17.15
C THR A 63 -9.46 -10.83 -17.30
N GLY A 64 -9.13 -9.63 -16.82
CA GLY A 64 -7.81 -9.03 -16.92
C GLY A 64 -7.16 -8.82 -15.55
N VAL A 65 -5.83 -8.72 -15.55
CA VAL A 65 -5.01 -8.30 -14.41
C VAL A 65 -5.51 -6.95 -13.90
N GLN A 66 -5.74 -6.84 -12.59
CA GLN A 66 -6.05 -5.56 -11.96
C GLN A 66 -4.78 -4.94 -11.38
N TYR A 67 -4.76 -3.61 -11.37
CA TYR A 67 -3.63 -2.83 -10.87
C TYR A 67 -3.93 -2.15 -9.54
N TRP A 68 -2.98 -2.22 -8.63
CA TRP A 68 -3.09 -1.68 -7.29
C TRP A 68 -1.83 -0.89 -6.90
N LEU A 69 -1.93 -0.12 -5.81
CA LEU A 69 -0.80 0.53 -5.16
C LEU A 69 -0.87 0.24 -3.67
N LEU A 70 0.27 -0.19 -3.11
CA LEU A 70 0.42 -0.48 -1.69
C LEU A 70 1.50 0.44 -1.10
N LYS A 71 1.13 1.14 -0.03
CA LYS A 71 2.04 2.06 0.68
C LYS A 71 2.67 1.38 1.88
N THR A 72 3.97 1.58 2.03
CA THR A 72 4.74 1.20 3.22
C THR A 72 5.75 2.30 3.54
N GLU A 73 6.08 2.49 4.82
CA GLU A 73 7.22 3.32 5.18
C GLU A 73 8.52 2.52 5.02
N PRO A 74 9.57 3.08 4.39
CA PRO A 74 10.81 2.35 4.15
C PRO A 74 11.57 1.99 5.44
N GLY A 75 11.21 2.60 6.58
CA GLY A 75 11.74 2.20 7.88
C GLY A 75 11.02 1.00 8.52
N GLU A 76 9.82 0.66 8.03
CA GLU A 76 9.02 -0.48 8.48
C GLU A 76 9.19 -1.68 7.53
N TRP A 77 9.02 -1.44 6.23
CA TRP A 77 9.25 -2.45 5.19
C TRP A 77 9.73 -1.78 3.90
N SER A 78 11.02 -1.92 3.59
CA SER A 78 11.63 -1.35 2.39
C SER A 78 11.58 -2.31 1.20
N TRP A 79 11.92 -1.81 0.01
CA TRP A 79 12.05 -2.68 -1.17
C TRP A 79 13.16 -3.72 -0.99
N SER A 80 14.26 -3.35 -0.34
CA SER A 80 15.35 -4.27 -0.05
C SER A 80 14.97 -5.35 0.96
N ASP A 81 13.97 -5.12 1.80
CA ASP A 81 13.42 -6.15 2.69
C ASP A 81 12.50 -7.10 1.90
N GLN A 82 11.64 -6.55 1.03
CA GLN A 82 10.81 -7.33 0.11
C GLN A 82 11.67 -8.26 -0.78
N ALA A 83 12.70 -7.73 -1.41
CA ALA A 83 13.59 -8.50 -2.29
C ALA A 83 14.39 -9.58 -1.55
N ARG A 84 14.67 -9.38 -0.26
CA ARG A 84 15.39 -10.36 0.59
C ARG A 84 14.47 -11.33 1.31
N ALA A 85 13.16 -11.10 1.29
CA ALA A 85 12.20 -12.04 1.84
C ALA A 85 12.30 -13.39 1.13
N PRO A 86 12.00 -14.53 1.79
CA PRO A 86 12.03 -15.84 1.15
C PRO A 86 11.17 -15.87 -0.12
N GLY A 87 11.81 -16.15 -1.27
CA GLY A 87 11.15 -16.13 -2.58
C GLY A 87 10.61 -14.75 -2.98
N GLY A 88 11.19 -13.67 -2.44
CA GLY A 88 10.71 -12.31 -2.63
C GLY A 88 9.28 -12.08 -2.11
N THR A 89 8.75 -12.98 -1.28
CA THR A 89 7.34 -13.03 -0.89
C THR A 89 7.16 -12.64 0.58
N ALA A 90 6.19 -11.77 0.85
CA ALA A 90 5.87 -11.32 2.20
C ALA A 90 4.36 -11.05 2.37
N PRO A 91 3.81 -11.22 3.59
CA PRO A 91 2.44 -10.84 3.88
C PRO A 91 2.31 -9.31 3.90
N TRP A 92 1.22 -8.82 3.30
CA TRP A 92 0.79 -7.43 3.41
C TRP A 92 -0.32 -7.31 4.45
N ASP A 93 0.10 -7.23 5.71
CA ASP A 93 -0.76 -7.18 6.88
C ASP A 93 -0.87 -5.75 7.47
N GLY A 94 -1.33 -5.61 8.72
CA GLY A 94 -1.32 -4.35 9.45
C GLY A 94 -2.32 -3.28 8.95
N VAL A 95 -3.07 -3.55 7.88
CA VAL A 95 -4.03 -2.59 7.29
C VAL A 95 -5.26 -2.43 8.16
N ARG A 96 -5.42 -1.24 8.76
CA ARG A 96 -6.55 -0.92 9.66
C ARG A 96 -7.69 -0.14 9.01
N ASN A 97 -7.45 0.48 7.85
CA ASN A 97 -8.47 1.25 7.16
C ASN A 97 -9.45 0.30 6.44
N HIS A 98 -10.76 0.41 6.71
CA HIS A 98 -11.78 -0.46 6.14
C HIS A 98 -11.81 -0.47 4.60
N GLN A 99 -11.62 0.68 3.96
CA GLN A 99 -11.57 0.76 2.51
C GLN A 99 -10.32 0.07 1.95
N ALA A 100 -9.16 0.27 2.59
CA ALA A 100 -7.93 -0.42 2.22
C ALA A 100 -8.04 -1.94 2.41
N MET A 101 -8.66 -2.39 3.51
CA MET A 101 -8.95 -3.83 3.72
C MET A 101 -9.87 -4.38 2.65
N ASN A 102 -10.91 -3.63 2.24
CA ASN A 102 -11.79 -4.07 1.16
C ASN A 102 -11.06 -4.14 -0.19
N ASN A 103 -10.09 -3.25 -0.44
CA ASN A 103 -9.23 -3.34 -1.62
C ASN A 103 -8.36 -4.61 -1.56
N LEU A 104 -7.75 -4.93 -0.41
CA LEU A 104 -7.01 -6.19 -0.23
C LEU A 104 -7.89 -7.43 -0.47
N ARG A 105 -9.13 -7.43 0.04
CA ARG A 105 -10.09 -8.52 -0.20
C ARG A 105 -10.51 -8.67 -1.66
N ALA A 106 -10.41 -7.61 -2.46
CA ALA A 106 -10.76 -7.62 -3.87
C ALA A 106 -9.63 -8.10 -4.78
N MET A 107 -8.40 -8.18 -4.26
CA MET A 107 -7.23 -8.64 -4.99
C MET A 107 -7.31 -10.14 -5.32
N ARG A 108 -6.81 -10.50 -6.49
CA ARG A 108 -6.70 -11.89 -6.96
C ARG A 108 -5.24 -12.25 -7.26
N PRO A 109 -4.86 -13.54 -7.20
CA PRO A 109 -3.54 -13.96 -7.63
C PRO A 109 -3.21 -13.46 -9.04
N GLY A 110 -1.99 -12.95 -9.21
CA GLY A 110 -1.52 -12.35 -10.47
C GLY A 110 -1.92 -10.88 -10.68
N ASP A 111 -2.74 -10.28 -9.81
CA ASP A 111 -2.93 -8.83 -9.81
C ASP A 111 -1.59 -8.14 -9.51
N GLN A 112 -1.30 -7.06 -10.23
CA GLN A 112 -0.03 -6.34 -10.13
C GLN A 112 -0.17 -5.07 -9.28
N CYS A 113 0.90 -4.75 -8.58
CA CYS A 113 0.88 -3.80 -7.49
C CYS A 113 2.11 -2.91 -7.50
N LEU A 114 1.91 -1.59 -7.52
CA LEU A 114 2.97 -0.62 -7.31
C LEU A 114 3.39 -0.62 -5.84
N PHE A 115 4.67 -0.88 -5.58
CA PHE A 115 5.29 -0.77 -4.26
C PHE A 115 5.68 0.69 -4.02
N TYR A 116 4.99 1.34 -3.09
CA TYR A 116 5.14 2.77 -2.83
C TYR A 116 5.75 3.04 -1.46
N HIS A 117 6.88 3.74 -1.43
CA HIS A 117 7.44 4.28 -0.19
C HIS A 117 6.67 5.54 0.21
N SER A 118 6.06 5.51 1.39
CA SER A 118 5.49 6.67 2.07
C SER A 118 6.49 7.31 3.04
N GLY A 119 6.19 8.52 3.51
CA GLY A 119 7.00 9.20 4.52
C GLY A 119 6.61 10.67 4.70
N ALA A 120 7.28 11.33 5.64
CA ALA A 120 6.97 12.71 6.04
C ALA A 120 7.33 13.79 4.99
N GLY A 121 8.20 13.48 4.00
CA GLY A 121 8.67 14.43 3.00
C GLY A 121 8.25 14.10 1.56
N ALA A 122 8.26 15.10 0.68
CA ALA A 122 8.03 14.89 -0.74
C ALA A 122 9.15 14.03 -1.39
N ALA A 123 10.38 14.16 -0.91
CA ALA A 123 11.53 13.40 -1.40
C ALA A 123 11.52 11.90 -1.01
N SER A 124 10.81 11.54 0.06
CA SER A 124 10.70 10.14 0.49
C SER A 124 9.51 9.39 -0.12
N ARG A 125 8.64 10.12 -0.84
CA ARG A 125 7.38 9.61 -1.40
C ARG A 125 7.57 9.24 -2.87
N ARG A 126 7.63 7.95 -3.16
CA ARG A 126 7.91 7.46 -4.51
C ARG A 126 7.42 6.04 -4.75
N VAL A 127 7.14 5.74 -6.01
CA VAL A 127 6.98 4.36 -6.49
C VAL A 127 8.37 3.78 -6.73
N VAL A 128 8.62 2.58 -6.23
CA VAL A 128 9.94 1.94 -6.21
C VAL A 128 10.02 0.74 -7.15
N GLY A 129 8.96 -0.07 -7.19
CA GLY A 129 8.94 -1.28 -8.01
C GLY A 129 7.54 -1.86 -8.09
N VAL A 130 7.49 -3.09 -8.60
CA VAL A 130 6.28 -3.88 -8.77
C VAL A 130 6.35 -5.15 -7.94
N VAL A 131 5.26 -5.42 -7.24
CA VAL A 131 4.97 -6.73 -6.65
C VAL A 131 3.70 -7.29 -7.31
N GLU A 132 3.47 -8.58 -7.18
CA GLU A 132 2.23 -9.24 -7.60
C GLU A 132 1.60 -9.95 -6.41
N VAL A 133 0.28 -10.13 -6.46
CA VAL A 133 -0.44 -10.89 -5.45
C VAL A 133 -0.17 -12.38 -5.66
N ALA A 134 0.51 -13.00 -4.70
CA ALA A 134 0.83 -14.43 -4.69
C ALA A 134 -0.25 -15.27 -3.98
N ARG A 135 -0.84 -14.72 -2.91
CA ARG A 135 -1.94 -15.33 -2.16
C ARG A 135 -3.06 -14.32 -1.93
N PRO A 136 -4.33 -14.65 -2.21
CA PRO A 136 -5.45 -13.76 -1.94
C PRO A 136 -5.70 -13.63 -0.43
N TRP A 137 -6.64 -12.76 -0.06
CA TRP A 137 -6.94 -12.45 1.34
C TRP A 137 -7.16 -13.69 2.21
N TYR A 138 -6.49 -13.73 3.35
CA TYR A 138 -6.69 -14.73 4.40
C TYR A 138 -6.71 -14.06 5.77
N GLU A 139 -7.37 -14.70 6.73
CA GLU A 139 -7.48 -14.23 8.12
C GLU A 139 -6.78 -15.22 9.06
N GLY A 140 -6.03 -14.76 10.06
CA GLY A 140 -5.65 -15.58 11.21
C GLY A 140 -4.47 -16.55 11.07
N GLU A 141 -3.50 -16.33 10.17
CA GLU A 141 -2.28 -17.17 10.08
C GLU A 141 -0.99 -16.45 10.53
N GLY A 142 -1.05 -15.60 11.56
CA GLY A 142 0.14 -15.00 12.17
C GLY A 142 1.02 -16.04 12.85
N LYS A 143 1.92 -16.70 12.11
CA LYS A 143 3.00 -17.53 12.69
C LYS A 143 4.13 -16.64 13.19
N GLY A 144 3.94 -16.02 14.35
CA GLY A 144 4.97 -15.27 15.06
C GLY A 144 4.62 -15.12 16.54
N LYS A 145 5.64 -15.12 17.43
CA LYS A 145 5.50 -15.08 18.89
C LYS A 145 4.83 -13.82 19.48
N ASP A 146 4.38 -12.88 18.63
CA ASP A 146 3.59 -11.73 19.03
C ASP A 146 2.10 -11.97 18.73
N GLU A 147 1.46 -12.70 19.64
CA GLU A 147 0.04 -13.06 19.67
C GLU A 147 -0.90 -11.84 19.56
N LYS A 148 -0.39 -10.63 19.84
CA LYS A 148 -1.14 -9.36 19.78
C LYS A 148 -1.27 -8.78 18.37
N ALA A 149 -0.38 -9.14 17.43
CA ALA A 149 -0.46 -8.73 16.03
C ALA A 149 -1.28 -9.73 15.19
N ALA A 150 -1.27 -11.01 15.59
CA ALA A 150 -1.95 -12.10 14.89
C ALA A 150 -3.50 -12.06 14.96
N ALA A 151 -4.10 -11.20 15.79
CA ALA A 151 -5.49 -11.36 16.23
C ALA A 151 -6.52 -10.33 15.70
N ALA A 152 -6.24 -9.46 14.72
CA ALA A 152 -7.25 -8.48 14.29
C ALA A 152 -7.25 -8.02 12.82
N GLY A 153 -6.40 -8.57 11.95
CA GLY A 153 -6.39 -8.20 10.53
C GLY A 153 -6.03 -9.38 9.66
N GLY A 154 -6.69 -9.52 8.51
CA GLY A 154 -6.24 -10.41 7.46
C GLY A 154 -5.13 -9.77 6.61
N ALA A 155 -4.60 -10.55 5.69
CA ALA A 155 -3.49 -10.17 4.83
C ALA A 155 -3.64 -10.81 3.45
N VAL A 156 -2.88 -10.32 2.48
CA VAL A 156 -2.57 -10.99 1.21
C VAL A 156 -1.06 -11.27 1.20
N ASP A 157 -0.60 -12.28 0.47
CA ASP A 157 0.85 -12.40 0.22
C ASP A 157 1.19 -11.74 -1.11
N VAL A 158 2.25 -10.92 -1.12
CA VAL A 158 2.78 -10.31 -2.34
C VAL A 158 4.21 -10.75 -2.62
N ARG A 159 4.51 -10.99 -3.88
CA ARG A 159 5.82 -11.42 -4.39
C ARG A 159 6.47 -10.32 -5.19
N ALA A 160 7.76 -10.08 -4.97
CA ALA A 160 8.56 -9.17 -5.78
C ALA A 160 8.54 -9.59 -7.25
N VAL A 161 8.22 -8.65 -8.13
CA VAL A 161 8.31 -8.85 -9.58
C VAL A 161 9.57 -8.17 -10.12
N GLY A 162 9.79 -6.91 -9.72
CA GLY A 162 10.99 -6.17 -10.14
C GLY A 162 11.03 -4.74 -9.62
N GLU A 163 12.24 -4.23 -9.43
CA GLU A 163 12.47 -2.82 -9.10
C GLU A 163 12.42 -1.97 -10.37
N PHE A 164 11.87 -0.76 -10.30
CA PHE A 164 11.98 0.19 -11.40
C PHE A 164 13.43 0.65 -11.54
N ARG A 165 13.91 0.78 -12.77
CA ARG A 165 15.24 1.36 -13.06
C ARG A 165 15.36 2.79 -12.53
N ARG A 166 14.24 3.49 -12.48
CA ARG A 166 14.11 4.84 -11.94
C ARG A 166 12.89 4.91 -11.03
N HIS A 167 13.09 5.30 -9.76
CA HIS A 167 11.95 5.53 -8.86
C HIS A 167 11.18 6.77 -9.29
N ILE A 168 9.86 6.73 -9.18
CA ILE A 168 8.96 7.81 -9.62
C ILE A 168 8.48 8.59 -8.41
N ALA A 169 8.89 9.85 -8.28
CA ALA A 169 8.50 10.67 -7.14
C ALA A 169 7.03 11.11 -7.21
N LEU A 170 6.37 11.26 -6.06
CA LEU A 170 4.99 11.78 -5.98
C LEU A 170 4.85 13.15 -6.66
N GLY A 171 5.90 13.97 -6.63
CA GLY A 171 5.92 15.26 -7.31
C GLY A 171 5.77 15.17 -8.83
N GLU A 172 6.27 14.11 -9.45
CA GLU A 172 6.14 13.86 -10.88
C GLU A 172 4.73 13.38 -11.22
N ILE A 173 4.20 12.43 -10.44
CA ILE A 173 2.81 11.96 -10.57
C ILE A 173 1.82 13.13 -10.48
N LYS A 174 2.07 14.08 -9.57
CA LYS A 174 1.25 15.29 -9.43
C LYS A 174 1.35 16.23 -10.64
N LYS A 175 2.51 16.34 -11.29
CA LYS A 175 2.68 17.19 -12.48
C LYS A 175 1.92 16.61 -13.68
N ALA A 176 1.90 15.28 -13.80
CA ALA A 176 1.15 14.58 -14.85
C ALA A 176 -0.37 14.50 -14.61
N ALA A 177 -0.91 15.20 -13.61
CA ALA A 177 -2.32 15.08 -13.20
C ALA A 177 -3.31 15.37 -14.34
N ASP A 178 -2.99 16.31 -15.22
CA ASP A 178 -3.83 16.71 -16.36
C ASP A 178 -3.33 16.13 -17.70
N GLU A 179 -2.22 15.36 -17.69
CA GLU A 179 -1.61 14.75 -18.89
C GLU A 179 -2.08 13.31 -19.12
N VAL A 180 -2.41 12.60 -18.05
CA VAL A 180 -2.74 11.17 -18.08
C VAL A 180 -4.19 10.96 -17.66
N GLU A 181 -4.97 10.29 -18.51
CA GLU A 181 -6.36 9.94 -18.22
C GLU A 181 -6.47 9.17 -16.90
N GLY A 182 -7.36 9.65 -16.01
CA GLY A 182 -7.57 9.05 -14.69
C GLY A 182 -6.53 9.42 -13.62
N MET A 183 -5.45 10.13 -13.96
CA MET A 183 -4.42 10.55 -12.98
C MET A 183 -4.97 11.53 -11.96
N ARG A 184 -5.74 12.54 -12.39
CA ARG A 184 -6.40 13.50 -11.49
C ARG A 184 -7.33 12.83 -10.48
N ASP A 185 -7.97 11.74 -10.89
CA ASP A 185 -8.87 10.96 -10.06
C ASP A 185 -8.19 9.80 -9.31
N PHE A 186 -6.90 9.60 -9.55
CA PHE A 186 -6.14 8.56 -8.89
C PHE A 186 -6.17 8.76 -7.37
N ALA A 187 -6.55 7.71 -6.65
CA ALA A 187 -6.74 7.74 -5.20
C ALA A 187 -5.49 8.19 -4.44
N LEU A 188 -4.29 8.01 -5.00
CA LEU A 188 -3.04 8.51 -4.41
C LEU A 188 -3.05 10.02 -4.21
N LEU A 189 -3.62 10.76 -5.17
CA LEU A 189 -3.70 12.22 -5.14
C LEU A 189 -4.90 12.72 -4.32
N ARG A 190 -6.03 12.01 -4.41
CA ARG A 190 -7.29 12.41 -3.75
C ARG A 190 -7.40 11.98 -2.30
N GLN A 191 -6.77 10.87 -1.92
CA GLN A 191 -6.92 10.22 -0.62
C GLN A 191 -5.54 9.87 -0.02
N PRO A 192 -4.77 10.87 0.45
CA PRO A 192 -3.39 10.65 0.90
C PRO A 192 -3.23 9.62 2.03
N ARG A 193 -4.27 9.48 2.88
CA ARG A 193 -4.31 8.56 4.02
C ARG A 193 -4.73 7.12 3.66
N LEU A 194 -5.17 6.86 2.44
CA LEU A 194 -5.49 5.50 1.99
C LEU A 194 -4.19 4.77 1.65
N SER A 195 -3.96 3.59 2.23
CA SER A 195 -2.70 2.82 2.07
C SER A 195 -2.72 1.79 0.95
N VAL A 196 -3.89 1.25 0.62
CA VAL A 196 -4.10 0.31 -0.48
C VAL A 196 -5.19 0.86 -1.38
N MET A 197 -4.93 0.94 -2.67
CA MET A 197 -5.87 1.57 -3.62
C MET A 197 -5.76 0.99 -5.03
N PRO A 198 -6.86 1.02 -5.80
CA PRO A 198 -6.81 0.67 -7.22
C PRO A 198 -6.04 1.71 -8.01
N VAL A 199 -5.36 1.26 -9.07
CA VAL A 199 -4.63 2.09 -10.03
C VAL A 199 -5.36 2.02 -11.37
N PRO A 200 -5.76 3.16 -11.96
CA PRO A 200 -6.29 3.17 -13.32
C PRO A 200 -5.26 2.64 -14.33
N ALA A 201 -5.68 1.85 -15.32
CA ALA A 201 -4.76 1.22 -16.27
C ALA A 201 -3.83 2.24 -16.98
N LYS A 202 -4.37 3.39 -17.41
CA LYS A 202 -3.56 4.46 -18.03
C LYS A 202 -2.52 5.07 -17.09
N VAL A 203 -2.82 5.12 -15.80
CA VAL A 203 -1.88 5.58 -14.77
C VAL A 203 -0.80 4.52 -14.53
N TRP A 204 -1.17 3.24 -14.51
CA TRP A 204 -0.24 2.13 -14.43
C TRP A 204 0.77 2.17 -15.58
N ASP A 205 0.28 2.21 -16.82
CA ASP A 205 1.11 2.24 -18.03
C ASP A 205 2.12 3.39 -17.99
N TRP A 206 1.65 4.59 -17.63
CA TRP A 206 2.50 5.77 -17.52
C TRP A 206 3.57 5.63 -16.43
N ILE A 207 3.23 5.06 -15.26
CA ILE A 207 4.21 4.84 -14.19
C ILE A 207 5.28 3.81 -14.64
N CYS A 208 4.88 2.75 -15.33
CA CYS A 208 5.82 1.75 -15.86
C CYS A 208 6.78 2.35 -16.89
N GLU A 209 6.27 3.19 -17.79
CA GLU A 209 7.08 3.92 -18.77
C GLU A 209 8.08 4.86 -18.07
N MET A 210 7.60 5.68 -17.13
CA MET A 210 8.44 6.62 -16.37
C MET A 210 9.48 5.94 -15.48
N GLY A 211 9.20 4.71 -15.07
CA GLY A 211 10.12 3.85 -14.32
C GLY A 211 11.23 3.23 -15.16
N GLY A 212 11.14 3.32 -16.49
CA GLY A 212 12.07 2.67 -17.43
C GLY A 212 11.93 1.15 -17.46
N GLY A 213 10.73 0.64 -17.14
CA GLY A 213 10.48 -0.79 -16.94
C GLY A 213 11.03 -1.33 -15.61
N PHE A 214 10.68 -2.58 -15.31
CA PHE A 214 11.19 -3.36 -14.19
C PHE A 214 11.71 -4.69 -14.74
N VAL A 215 12.82 -5.19 -14.20
CA VAL A 215 13.32 -6.52 -14.59
C VAL A 215 12.44 -7.55 -13.91
N GLN A 216 11.75 -8.37 -14.70
CA GLN A 216 11.06 -9.53 -14.18
C GLN A 216 12.13 -10.57 -13.84
N ASP A 217 12.32 -10.88 -12.56
CA ASP A 217 13.21 -11.97 -12.15
C ASP A 217 12.65 -13.30 -12.69
N GLY A 218 13.02 -13.67 -13.93
CA GLY A 218 12.53 -14.92 -14.53
C GLY A 218 12.60 -15.12 -16.05
N GLU A 219 12.95 -14.12 -16.87
CA GLU A 219 13.33 -14.42 -18.26
C GLU A 219 14.85 -14.59 -18.32
N VAL A 220 15.28 -15.85 -18.13
CA VAL A 220 16.59 -16.28 -18.59
C VAL A 220 16.55 -16.15 -20.10
N GLU A 221 17.25 -15.17 -20.67
CA GLU A 221 17.58 -15.18 -22.08
C GLU A 221 18.29 -16.53 -22.35
N GLU A 222 17.58 -17.46 -22.98
CA GLU A 222 18.21 -18.62 -23.62
C GLU A 222 19.06 -18.06 -24.76
N ASP A 223 20.31 -17.73 -24.45
CA ASP A 223 21.36 -17.48 -25.44
C ASP A 223 21.56 -18.78 -26.22
N GLU A 224 20.94 -18.87 -27.40
CA GLU A 224 21.27 -19.89 -28.40
C GLU A 224 22.71 -19.64 -28.89
N GLY A 225 23.65 -20.42 -28.35
CA GLY A 225 25.02 -20.57 -28.86
C GLY A 225 25.22 -21.92 -29.55
#